data_AF-A0A7V8NKZ3-F1
#
_entry.id   AF-A0A7V8NKZ3-F1
#
_cell.length_a   1.000
_cell.length_b   1.000
_cell.length_c   1.000
_cell.angle_alpha   90.00
_cell.angle_beta   90.00
_cell.angle_gamma   90.00
#
_symmetry.space_group_name_H-M   'P 1'
#
loop_
_entity.id
_entity.type
_entity.pdbx_description
1 polymer ?
#
loop_
_entity_poly.entity_id
_entity_poly.type
_entity_poly.pdbx_seq_one_letter_code
_entity_poly.pdbx_strand_id
1 'polypeptide(L)'
;MATAKKATGAATKAATKRTTTKKASSRTPAKKAAMPDGTPQVLSGKVVTEHIDPDAERALADPDVAADYQEAKVQLQELARIEGRRTEVLKAVAQKLVDLRAHFNQPGSRGRRTDWNGESVEYVALAELVYRDAGVEGPDADTTKRSIRHHVENVKREVVPAKDWEHFGIQALTRGQRQALTAKSAKALEEVGSSAEEMASAATAGKATGQQLVQLIKRIDAGLSVYSLASLRAMTPAQRKTFRRELEDAKGKTDQLLTELDSLD
;
A
#
# COMPACT_ATOMS: atom_id res chain seq x y z
N MET A 1 -46.13 44.00 -8.91
CA MET A 1 -45.61 44.73 -7.72
C MET A 1 -46.40 44.28 -6.50
N ALA A 2 -45.75 43.59 -5.56
CA ALA A 2 -46.03 43.56 -4.12
C ALA A 2 -45.26 42.37 -3.50
N THR A 3 -44.17 42.72 -2.84
CA THR A 3 -43.25 41.89 -2.05
C THR A 3 -43.82 41.55 -0.68
N ALA A 4 -43.58 40.33 -0.18
CA ALA A 4 -43.38 39.95 1.24
C ALA A 4 -43.53 38.41 1.37
N LYS A 5 -42.88 37.65 2.25
CA LYS A 5 -41.90 37.91 3.32
C LYS A 5 -41.24 36.56 3.61
N LYS A 6 -39.93 36.58 3.82
CA LYS A 6 -39.11 35.48 4.35
C LYS A 6 -39.47 35.25 5.82
N ALA A 7 -39.63 33.99 6.25
CA ALA A 7 -39.61 33.62 7.66
C ALA A 7 -38.73 32.38 7.85
N THR A 8 -37.57 32.63 8.41
CA THR A 8 -36.57 31.68 8.93
C THR A 8 -37.07 31.04 10.22
N GLY A 9 -37.06 29.71 10.28
CA GLY A 9 -37.26 28.95 11.52
C GLY A 9 -35.97 28.19 11.88
N ALA A 10 -35.12 28.84 12.68
CA ALA A 10 -34.04 28.18 13.41
C ALA A 10 -34.55 27.92 14.83
N ALA A 11 -34.50 26.66 15.28
CA ALA A 11 -34.63 26.30 16.69
C ALA A 11 -33.64 25.19 17.02
N THR A 12 -32.58 25.61 17.68
CA THR A 12 -31.58 24.85 18.43
C THR A 12 -32.16 24.37 19.77
N LYS A 13 -31.72 23.18 20.22
CA LYS A 13 -31.45 22.69 21.60
C LYS A 13 -31.54 21.16 21.59
N ALA A 14 -30.71 20.36 22.25
CA ALA A 14 -29.52 20.59 23.06
C ALA A 14 -28.80 19.23 23.27
N ALA A 15 -27.49 19.33 23.45
CA ALA A 15 -26.66 18.58 24.39
C ALA A 15 -26.81 17.04 24.51
N THR A 16 -25.80 16.32 24.04
CA THR A 16 -25.10 15.37 24.92
C THR A 16 -23.61 15.46 24.66
N LYS A 17 -22.90 16.12 25.58
CA LYS A 17 -21.44 16.10 25.69
C LYS A 17 -21.04 14.68 26.15
N ARG A 18 -20.25 13.98 25.35
CA ARG A 18 -19.42 12.86 25.83
C ARG A 18 -17.95 13.23 25.67
N THR A 19 -17.43 13.80 26.74
CA THR A 19 -16.01 13.88 27.06
C THR A 19 -15.48 12.46 27.28
N THR A 20 -14.58 11.99 26.42
CA THR A 20 -13.63 10.93 26.78
C THR A 20 -12.23 11.53 26.79
N THR A 21 -11.80 11.69 28.03
CA THR A 21 -10.55 12.27 28.51
C THR A 21 -9.35 11.42 28.08
N LYS A 22 -8.28 12.14 27.73
CA LYS A 22 -6.87 11.71 27.69
C LYS A 22 -6.55 10.51 28.61
N LYS A 23 -5.89 9.48 28.05
CA LYS A 23 -4.93 8.66 28.78
C LYS A 23 -3.54 8.91 28.17
N ALA A 24 -2.95 10.04 28.57
CA ALA A 24 -1.52 10.26 28.41
C ALA A 24 -0.81 9.32 29.38
N SER A 25 0.01 8.42 28.85
CA SER A 25 0.88 7.56 29.63
C SER A 25 1.92 8.43 30.34
N SER A 26 1.82 8.50 31.66
CA SER A 26 2.78 9.16 32.54
C SER A 26 4.07 8.33 32.59
N ARG A 27 5.10 8.75 31.85
CA ARG A 27 6.49 8.35 32.13
C ARG A 27 6.97 9.13 33.35
N THR A 28 7.22 8.40 34.42
CA THR A 28 7.92 8.84 35.64
C THR A 28 9.27 9.48 35.28
N PRO A 29 9.68 10.59 35.92
CA PRO A 29 11.00 11.17 35.70
C PRO A 29 12.04 10.29 36.39
N ALA A 30 12.80 9.54 35.60
CA ALA A 30 14.00 8.87 36.08
C ALA A 30 15.07 9.92 36.40
N LYS A 31 15.56 9.85 37.63
CA LYS A 31 16.75 10.49 38.20
C LYS A 31 17.81 10.85 37.16
N LYS A 32 18.24 12.13 37.19
CA LYS A 32 19.52 12.61 36.64
C LYS A 32 20.65 11.68 37.08
N ALA A 33 21.13 10.84 36.18
CA ALA A 33 22.51 10.36 36.20
C ALA A 33 23.32 11.36 35.39
N ALA A 34 24.31 11.98 36.02
CA ALA A 34 25.30 12.81 35.34
C ALA A 34 26.04 11.91 34.34
N MET A 35 25.92 12.21 33.05
CA MET A 35 26.86 11.69 32.06
C MET A 35 28.01 12.69 31.89
N PRO A 36 29.26 12.22 31.89
CA PRO A 36 30.43 13.04 31.67
C PRO A 36 30.51 13.49 30.20
N ASP A 37 31.19 14.60 29.98
CA ASP A 37 31.64 15.06 28.65
C ASP A 37 32.16 13.89 27.82
N GLY A 38 31.52 13.64 26.69
CA GLY A 38 31.83 12.52 25.80
C GLY A 38 31.21 12.75 24.45
N THR A 39 31.98 13.41 23.57
CA THR A 39 31.80 13.46 22.12
C THR A 39 31.36 12.11 21.55
N PRO A 40 30.52 12.06 20.49
CA PRO A 40 30.16 10.81 19.84
C PRO A 40 31.42 10.09 19.35
N GLN A 41 31.77 8.98 19.98
CA GLN A 41 32.77 8.05 19.46
C GLN A 41 32.15 7.35 18.26
N VAL A 42 32.59 7.76 17.08
CA VAL A 42 32.54 6.96 15.85
C VAL A 42 33.04 5.57 16.20
N LEU A 43 32.15 4.57 16.10
CA LEU A 43 32.43 3.16 16.36
C LEU A 43 33.64 2.72 15.53
N SER A 44 34.80 2.69 16.18
CA SER A 44 36.06 2.24 15.61
C SER A 44 36.00 0.72 15.45
N GLY A 45 35.55 0.29 14.28
CA GLY A 45 35.59 -1.09 13.81
C GLY A 45 35.79 -1.13 12.31
N LYS A 46 36.93 -0.58 11.84
CA LYS A 46 37.44 -0.62 10.45
C LYS A 46 36.36 -0.61 9.35
N VAL A 47 35.91 0.59 8.97
CA VAL A 47 35.59 0.89 7.58
C VAL A 47 36.69 1.85 7.10
N VAL A 48 37.82 1.28 6.66
CA VAL A 48 38.80 2.04 5.87
C VAL A 48 38.36 1.84 4.42
N THR A 49 37.34 2.58 4.01
CA THR A 49 37.11 2.86 2.59
C THR A 49 37.73 4.24 2.36
N GLU A 50 38.78 4.29 1.54
CA GLU A 50 39.67 5.44 1.43
C GLU A 50 39.01 6.74 0.92
N HIS A 51 37.72 6.75 0.57
CA HIS A 51 36.88 7.94 0.43
C HIS A 51 35.40 7.56 0.64
N ILE A 52 34.82 7.94 1.78
CA ILE A 52 33.37 7.94 1.95
C ILE A 52 32.83 9.16 1.20
N ASP A 53 31.70 8.99 0.50
CA ASP A 53 31.03 10.12 -0.15
C ASP A 53 30.61 11.15 0.92
N PRO A 54 30.95 12.44 0.79
CA PRO A 54 30.65 13.43 1.82
C PRO A 54 29.15 13.60 2.10
N ASP A 55 28.26 13.28 1.15
CA ASP A 55 26.81 13.29 1.42
C ASP A 55 26.38 12.06 2.24
N ALA A 56 27.02 10.91 2.05
CA ALA A 56 26.80 9.75 2.92
C ALA A 56 27.36 9.99 4.34
N GLU A 57 28.52 10.63 4.46
CA GLU A 57 29.10 11.00 5.75
C GLU A 57 28.18 11.95 6.51
N ARG A 58 27.60 12.97 5.83
CA ARG A 58 26.63 13.87 6.43
C ARG A 58 25.38 13.13 6.92
N ALA A 59 24.86 12.20 6.14
CA ALA A 59 23.70 11.39 6.52
C ALA A 59 23.98 10.53 7.76
N LEU A 60 25.16 9.91 7.83
CA LEU A 60 25.59 9.05 8.93
C LEU A 60 25.85 9.81 10.25
N ALA A 61 25.87 11.14 10.23
CA ALA A 61 25.94 11.93 11.46
C ALA A 61 24.67 11.82 12.32
N ASP A 62 23.54 11.42 11.71
CA ASP A 62 22.31 11.11 12.44
C ASP A 62 22.37 9.67 13.00
N PRO A 63 22.24 9.48 14.33
CA PRO A 63 22.30 8.16 14.95
C PRO A 63 21.24 7.17 14.46
N ASP A 64 20.04 7.65 14.12
CA ASP A 64 18.95 6.77 13.66
C ASP A 64 19.24 6.27 12.23
N VAL A 65 19.78 7.15 11.37
CA VAL A 65 20.25 6.79 10.03
C VAL A 65 21.40 5.80 10.10
N ALA A 66 22.37 6.03 11.00
CA ALA A 66 23.51 5.13 11.18
C ALA A 66 23.09 3.73 11.66
N ALA A 67 22.10 3.64 12.53
CA ALA A 67 21.55 2.36 12.99
C ALA A 67 20.88 1.59 11.84
N ASP A 68 19.98 2.21 11.09
CA ASP A 68 19.31 1.58 9.96
C ASP A 68 20.29 1.21 8.83
N TYR A 69 21.32 2.03 8.59
CA TYR A 69 22.41 1.73 7.68
C TYR A 69 23.15 0.45 8.08
N GLN A 70 23.52 0.32 9.35
CA GLN A 70 24.25 -0.84 9.85
C GLN A 70 23.40 -2.11 9.79
N GLU A 71 22.11 -2.02 10.11
CA GLU A 71 21.18 -3.15 9.98
C GLU A 71 21.02 -3.59 8.52
N ALA A 72 20.84 -2.66 7.58
CA ALA A 72 20.75 -2.96 6.15
C ALA A 72 22.01 -3.66 5.63
N LYS A 73 23.19 -3.15 6.01
CA LYS A 73 24.49 -3.71 5.66
C LYS A 73 24.65 -5.14 6.17
N VAL A 74 24.36 -5.40 7.45
CA VAL A 74 24.49 -6.74 8.05
C VAL A 74 23.57 -7.74 7.34
N GLN A 75 22.31 -7.36 7.08
CA GLN A 75 21.38 -8.22 6.35
C GLN A 75 21.87 -8.50 4.93
N LEU A 76 22.40 -7.49 4.24
CA LEU A 76 22.90 -7.67 2.87
C LEU A 76 24.16 -8.55 2.82
N GLN A 77 25.02 -8.50 3.83
CA GLN A 77 26.16 -9.42 3.98
C GLN A 77 25.72 -10.88 4.21
N GLU A 78 24.56 -11.10 4.85
CA GLU A 78 23.96 -12.42 5.04
C GLU A 78 23.53 -13.06 3.70
N LEU A 79 23.19 -12.25 2.69
CA LEU A 79 22.76 -12.71 1.36
C LEU A 79 23.78 -13.64 0.70
N ALA A 80 25.07 -13.41 0.92
CA ALA A 80 26.16 -14.22 0.38
C ALA A 80 26.38 -15.54 1.13
N ARG A 81 25.80 -15.69 2.34
CA ARG A 81 26.12 -16.79 3.27
C ARG A 81 25.04 -17.88 3.33
N ILE A 82 23.80 -17.58 2.95
CA ILE A 82 22.68 -18.52 3.15
C ILE A 82 22.05 -18.93 1.83
N GLU A 83 22.32 -20.16 1.41
CA GLU A 83 21.56 -20.84 0.38
C GLU A 83 20.12 -21.11 0.88
N GLY A 84 19.12 -20.74 0.09
CA GLY A 84 17.71 -21.02 0.39
C GLY A 84 16.93 -19.94 1.17
N ARG A 85 17.57 -18.87 1.67
CA ARG A 85 16.87 -17.71 2.30
C ARG A 85 17.03 -16.39 1.55
N ARG A 86 17.45 -16.46 0.29
CA ARG A 86 17.79 -15.30 -0.53
C ARG A 86 16.63 -14.30 -0.60
N THR A 87 15.40 -14.78 -0.81
CA THR A 87 14.23 -13.91 -0.97
C THR A 87 13.85 -13.20 0.33
N GLU A 88 13.95 -13.87 1.48
CA GLU A 88 13.69 -13.29 2.79
C GLU A 88 14.68 -12.17 3.09
N VAL A 89 15.97 -12.39 2.81
CA VAL A 89 17.02 -11.38 2.99
C VAL A 89 16.79 -10.19 2.07
N LEU A 90 16.48 -10.41 0.78
CA LEU A 90 16.18 -9.32 -0.16
C LEU A 90 14.98 -8.47 0.30
N LYS A 91 13.96 -9.08 0.91
CA LYS A 91 12.81 -8.37 1.50
C LYS A 91 13.21 -7.57 2.73
N ALA A 92 14.02 -8.15 3.62
CA ALA A 92 14.50 -7.48 4.83
C ALA A 92 15.35 -6.25 4.47
N VAL A 93 16.30 -6.40 3.55
CA VAL A 93 17.11 -5.28 3.05
C VAL A 93 16.24 -4.22 2.39
N ALA A 94 15.24 -4.62 1.58
CA ALA A 94 14.31 -3.68 0.98
C ALA A 94 13.50 -2.90 2.02
N GLN A 95 13.07 -3.54 3.10
CA GLN A 95 12.42 -2.86 4.22
C GLN A 95 13.35 -1.81 4.81
N LYS A 96 14.60 -2.17 5.12
CA LYS A 96 15.57 -1.24 5.69
C LYS A 96 15.95 -0.09 4.78
N LEU A 97 16.05 -0.32 3.47
CA LEU A 97 16.24 0.79 2.53
C LEU A 97 15.04 1.74 2.49
N VAL A 98 13.81 1.25 2.72
CA VAL A 98 12.63 2.12 2.84
C VAL A 98 12.58 2.84 4.19
N ASP A 99 12.99 2.19 5.27
CA ASP A 99 13.13 2.82 6.58
C ASP A 99 14.17 3.96 6.49
N LEU A 100 15.30 3.73 5.81
CA LEU A 100 16.29 4.77 5.52
C LEU A 100 15.69 5.96 4.77
N ARG A 101 14.86 5.73 3.74
CA ARG A 101 14.16 6.80 3.01
C ARG A 101 13.28 7.68 3.91
N ALA A 102 12.77 7.13 5.01
CA ALA A 102 11.91 7.86 5.93
C ALA A 102 12.63 9.06 6.59
N HIS A 103 13.96 9.00 6.68
CA HIS A 103 14.80 10.06 7.25
C HIS A 103 15.12 11.20 6.28
N PHE A 104 14.90 10.98 4.98
CA PHE A 104 15.25 11.97 3.95
C PHE A 104 14.02 12.68 3.39
N ASN A 105 14.25 13.90 2.91
CA ASN A 105 13.22 14.73 2.31
C ASN A 105 13.32 14.73 0.78
N GLN A 106 12.16 14.69 0.11
CA GLN A 106 12.10 14.71 -1.34
C GLN A 106 12.76 16.01 -1.87
N PRO A 107 13.61 15.93 -2.92
CA PRO A 107 14.19 17.11 -3.55
C PRO A 107 13.11 18.14 -3.92
N GLY A 108 13.36 19.41 -3.59
CA GLY A 108 12.42 20.51 -3.87
C GLY A 108 11.21 20.61 -2.93
N SER A 109 10.99 19.66 -2.02
CA SER A 109 9.82 19.68 -1.11
C SER A 109 9.92 20.68 0.05
N ARG A 110 11.10 21.29 0.27
CA ARG A 110 11.42 22.15 1.42
C ARG A 110 11.15 21.44 2.77
N GLY A 111 11.49 20.16 2.87
CA GLY A 111 11.34 19.38 4.10
C GLY A 111 9.91 18.96 4.44
N ARG A 112 8.97 19.07 3.48
CA ARG A 112 7.55 18.79 3.74
C ARG A 112 7.13 17.36 3.41
N ARG A 113 7.94 16.62 2.66
CA ARG A 113 7.61 15.28 2.19
C ARG A 113 8.82 14.38 2.30
N THR A 114 8.59 13.20 2.88
CA THR A 114 9.52 12.08 2.87
C THR A 114 9.88 11.67 1.45
N ASP A 115 11.15 11.33 1.24
CA ASP A 115 11.68 10.85 -0.04
C ASP A 115 11.39 9.36 -0.28
N TRP A 116 10.13 9.00 -0.50
CA TRP A 116 9.77 7.61 -0.76
C TRP A 116 10.35 7.03 -2.07
N ASN A 117 10.86 7.87 -2.97
CA ASN A 117 11.49 7.42 -4.22
C ASN A 117 13.01 7.20 -4.07
N GLY A 118 13.64 7.80 -3.07
CA GLY A 118 15.09 7.72 -2.87
C GLY A 118 15.85 8.57 -3.89
N GLU A 119 15.37 9.77 -4.16
CA GLU A 119 15.94 10.74 -5.10
C GLU A 119 16.88 11.76 -4.43
N SER A 120 16.89 11.83 -3.10
CA SER A 120 17.79 12.69 -2.32
C SER A 120 19.24 12.23 -2.47
N VAL A 121 20.14 13.19 -2.67
CA VAL A 121 21.57 12.92 -2.90
C VAL A 121 22.21 12.16 -1.74
N GLU A 122 21.84 12.52 -0.52
CA GLU A 122 22.29 11.88 0.72
C GLU A 122 21.84 10.41 0.80
N TYR A 123 20.57 10.13 0.50
CA TYR A 123 20.09 8.75 0.43
C TYR A 123 20.78 7.94 -0.68
N VAL A 124 20.96 8.53 -1.87
CA VAL A 124 21.60 7.85 -3.00
C VAL A 124 23.04 7.46 -2.64
N ALA A 125 23.81 8.39 -2.08
CA ALA A 125 25.17 8.14 -1.61
C ALA A 125 25.20 7.06 -0.52
N LEU A 126 24.27 7.13 0.45
CA LEU A 126 24.17 6.17 1.54
C LEU A 126 23.79 4.76 1.05
N ALA A 127 22.82 4.65 0.14
CA ALA A 127 22.39 3.37 -0.41
C ALA A 127 23.52 2.71 -1.22
N GLU A 128 24.26 3.48 -2.03
CA GLU A 128 25.44 2.97 -2.73
C GLU A 128 26.53 2.51 -1.76
N LEU A 129 26.73 3.25 -0.66
CA LEU A 129 27.65 2.84 0.40
C LEU A 129 27.21 1.52 1.05
N VAL A 130 25.91 1.30 1.32
CA VAL A 130 25.39 0.03 1.85
C VAL A 130 25.75 -1.14 0.94
N TYR A 131 25.54 -1.01 -0.37
CA TYR A 131 25.87 -2.07 -1.33
C TYR A 131 27.38 -2.38 -1.35
N ARG A 132 28.20 -1.33 -1.41
CA ARG A 132 29.67 -1.44 -1.43
C ARG A 132 30.20 -2.11 -0.16
N ASP A 133 29.79 -1.62 1.01
CA ASP A 133 30.23 -2.15 2.31
C ASP A 133 29.73 -3.57 2.60
N ALA A 134 28.64 -3.97 1.96
CA ALA A 134 28.15 -5.34 2.01
C ALA A 134 28.86 -6.27 1.02
N GLY A 135 29.77 -5.76 0.18
CA GLY A 135 30.48 -6.54 -0.83
C GLY A 135 29.63 -6.89 -2.05
N VAL A 136 28.56 -6.13 -2.34
CA VAL A 136 27.73 -6.32 -3.54
C VAL A 136 28.42 -5.67 -4.73
N GLU A 137 29.38 -6.39 -5.30
CA GLU A 137 30.21 -5.96 -6.43
C GLU A 137 30.24 -7.04 -7.54
N GLY A 138 30.81 -6.70 -8.69
CA GLY A 138 30.99 -7.63 -9.80
C GLY A 138 29.72 -7.85 -10.65
N PRO A 139 29.68 -8.92 -11.47
CA PRO A 139 28.67 -9.12 -12.51
C PRO A 139 27.24 -9.28 -11.98
N ASP A 140 27.08 -9.73 -10.72
CA ASP A 140 25.77 -9.96 -10.09
C ASP A 140 25.23 -8.76 -9.30
N ALA A 141 26.00 -7.68 -9.18
CA ALA A 141 25.62 -6.50 -8.40
C ALA A 141 24.32 -5.88 -8.92
N ASP A 142 24.22 -5.67 -10.24
CA ASP A 142 23.03 -5.08 -10.87
C ASP A 142 21.78 -5.95 -10.70
N THR A 143 21.93 -7.27 -10.80
CA THR A 143 20.83 -8.23 -10.59
C THR A 143 20.34 -8.18 -9.15
N THR A 144 21.27 -8.10 -8.18
CA THR A 144 20.94 -7.99 -6.76
C THR A 144 20.25 -6.66 -6.45
N LYS A 145 20.82 -5.53 -6.90
CA LYS A 145 20.22 -4.19 -6.78
C LYS A 145 18.83 -4.13 -7.40
N ARG A 146 18.63 -4.73 -8.58
CA ARG A 146 17.31 -4.82 -9.25
C ARG A 146 16.31 -5.64 -8.45
N SER A 147 16.74 -6.76 -7.87
CA SER A 147 15.88 -7.62 -7.05
C SER A 147 15.43 -6.90 -5.77
N ILE A 148 16.34 -6.19 -5.11
CA ILE A 148 16.01 -5.38 -3.94
C ILE A 148 15.05 -4.25 -4.32
N ARG A 149 15.31 -3.53 -5.43
CA ARG A 149 14.41 -2.46 -5.92
C ARG A 149 12.99 -2.97 -6.18
N HIS A 150 12.84 -4.19 -6.71
CA HIS A 150 11.52 -4.80 -6.87
C HIS A 150 10.80 -4.99 -5.52
N HIS A 151 11.52 -5.41 -4.47
CA HIS A 151 10.95 -5.53 -3.13
C HIS A 151 10.67 -4.17 -2.47
N VAL A 152 11.51 -3.16 -2.71
CA VAL A 152 11.28 -1.77 -2.26
C VAL A 152 9.93 -1.25 -2.79
N GLU A 153 9.60 -1.51 -4.06
CA GLU A 153 8.30 -1.11 -4.63
C GLU A 153 7.09 -1.85 -4.01
N ASN A 154 7.31 -3.00 -3.37
CA ASN A 154 6.25 -3.67 -2.61
C ASN A 154 6.11 -3.04 -1.22
N VAL A 155 7.23 -2.82 -0.52
CA VAL A 155 7.23 -2.16 0.80
C VAL A 155 6.63 -0.76 0.72
N LYS A 156 6.94 0.02 -0.33
CA LYS A 156 6.33 1.34 -0.58
C LYS A 156 4.80 1.31 -0.56
N ARG A 157 4.16 0.23 -1.06
CA ARG A 157 2.70 0.11 -1.04
C ARG A 157 2.14 -0.06 0.36
N GLU A 158 2.93 -0.63 1.27
CA GLU A 158 2.52 -0.91 2.64
C GLU A 158 2.68 0.32 3.54
N VAL A 159 3.74 1.11 3.33
CA VAL A 159 4.08 2.25 4.20
C VAL A 159 3.58 3.59 3.69
N VAL A 160 3.51 3.80 2.36
CA VAL A 160 3.10 5.09 1.80
C VAL A 160 1.58 5.20 1.84
N PRO A 161 1.02 6.30 2.39
CA PRO A 161 -0.42 6.51 2.37
C PRO A 161 -1.00 6.44 0.95
N ALA A 162 -2.11 5.72 0.78
CA ALA A 162 -2.73 5.50 -0.52
C ALA A 162 -3.08 6.79 -1.29
N LYS A 163 -3.33 7.89 -0.58
CA LYS A 163 -3.59 9.21 -1.17
C LYS A 163 -2.37 9.81 -1.90
N ASP A 164 -1.16 9.37 -1.56
CA ASP A 164 0.10 9.86 -2.12
C ASP A 164 0.68 8.87 -3.16
N TRP A 165 0.03 7.73 -3.41
CA TRP A 165 0.53 6.71 -4.35
C TRP A 165 0.74 7.25 -5.77
N GLU A 166 -0.19 8.06 -6.28
CA GLU A 166 -0.07 8.65 -7.62
C GLU A 166 1.18 9.54 -7.74
N HIS A 167 1.44 10.36 -6.72
CA HIS A 167 2.62 11.22 -6.67
C HIS A 167 3.93 10.43 -6.68
N PHE A 168 3.98 9.30 -5.99
CA PHE A 168 5.18 8.44 -5.92
C PHE A 168 5.21 7.32 -6.99
N GLY A 169 4.31 7.37 -7.97
CA GLY A 169 4.21 6.35 -9.03
C GLY A 169 3.89 4.93 -8.52
N ILE A 170 3.34 4.82 -7.30
CA ILE A 170 3.02 3.54 -6.67
C ILE A 170 1.74 2.99 -7.28
N GLN A 171 1.85 1.83 -7.91
CA GLN A 171 0.69 1.14 -8.44
C GLN A 171 -0.04 0.39 -7.32
N ALA A 172 -1.36 0.31 -7.38
CA ALA A 172 -2.14 -0.38 -6.35
C ALA A 172 -1.91 -1.90 -6.32
N LEU A 173 -1.69 -2.50 -7.49
CA LEU A 173 -1.49 -3.94 -7.67
C LEU A 173 -0.13 -4.21 -8.31
N THR A 174 0.56 -5.26 -7.87
CA THR A 174 1.80 -5.70 -8.51
C THR A 174 1.49 -6.27 -9.90
N ARG A 175 2.50 -6.44 -10.76
CA ARG A 175 2.28 -7.06 -12.08
C ARG A 175 1.64 -8.45 -11.95
N GLY A 176 2.14 -9.28 -11.04
CA GLY A 176 1.58 -10.61 -10.77
C GLY A 176 0.15 -10.56 -10.23
N GLN A 177 -0.13 -9.63 -9.31
CA GLN A 177 -1.50 -9.44 -8.81
C GLN A 177 -2.45 -8.96 -9.90
N ARG A 178 -2.01 -8.07 -10.81
CA ARG A 178 -2.82 -7.67 -11.97
C ARG A 178 -3.13 -8.84 -12.88
N GLN A 179 -2.13 -9.64 -13.25
CA GLN A 179 -2.33 -10.81 -14.10
C GLN A 179 -3.27 -11.82 -13.44
N ALA A 180 -3.07 -12.09 -12.14
CA ALA A 180 -3.95 -12.98 -11.39
C ALA A 180 -5.38 -12.43 -11.29
N LEU A 181 -5.54 -11.12 -11.10
CA LEU A 181 -6.85 -10.47 -11.09
C LEU A 181 -7.52 -10.59 -12.46
N THR A 182 -6.81 -10.32 -13.55
CA THR A 182 -7.32 -10.45 -14.93
C THR A 182 -7.74 -11.89 -15.23
N ALA A 183 -6.93 -12.88 -14.87
CA ALA A 183 -7.27 -14.29 -15.06
C ALA A 183 -8.50 -14.70 -14.24
N LYS A 184 -8.58 -14.29 -12.97
CA LYS A 184 -9.74 -14.55 -12.11
C LYS A 184 -11.00 -13.86 -12.62
N SER A 185 -10.90 -12.61 -13.07
CA SER A 185 -12.04 -11.88 -13.62
C SER A 185 -12.53 -12.49 -14.94
N ALA A 186 -11.62 -12.92 -15.82
CA ALA A 186 -11.99 -13.57 -17.08
C ALA A 186 -12.74 -14.88 -16.83
N LYS A 187 -12.22 -15.73 -15.93
CA LYS A 187 -12.88 -16.97 -15.53
C LYS A 187 -14.26 -16.73 -14.89
N ALA A 188 -14.36 -15.75 -13.99
CA ALA A 188 -15.63 -15.41 -13.36
C ALA A 188 -16.67 -14.91 -14.38
N LEU A 189 -16.26 -14.09 -15.36
CA LEU A 189 -17.13 -13.62 -16.43
C LEU A 189 -17.62 -14.77 -17.32
N GLU A 190 -16.75 -15.72 -17.65
CA GLU A 190 -17.10 -16.91 -18.42
C GLU A 190 -18.09 -17.82 -17.67
N GLU A 191 -17.86 -18.06 -16.38
CA GLU A 191 -18.73 -18.90 -15.54
C GLU A 191 -20.12 -18.28 -15.31
N VAL A 192 -20.20 -16.95 -15.16
CA VAL A 192 -21.47 -16.22 -15.04
C VAL A 192 -22.17 -16.15 -16.39
N GLY A 193 -21.44 -15.85 -17.47
CA GLY A 193 -21.99 -15.74 -18.83
C GLY A 193 -22.60 -17.05 -19.31
N SER A 194 -21.86 -18.16 -19.21
CA SER A 194 -22.36 -19.49 -19.56
C SER A 194 -23.62 -19.87 -18.77
N SER A 195 -23.63 -19.64 -17.45
CA SER A 195 -24.84 -19.89 -16.66
C SER A 195 -26.00 -19.00 -17.04
N ALA A 196 -25.77 -17.73 -17.36
CA ALA A 196 -26.82 -16.82 -17.78
C ALA A 196 -27.43 -17.26 -19.12
N GLU A 197 -26.62 -17.73 -20.07
CA GLU A 197 -27.08 -18.25 -21.37
C GLU A 197 -27.86 -19.56 -21.22
N GLU A 198 -27.37 -20.51 -20.41
CA GLU A 198 -28.08 -21.74 -20.08
C GLU A 198 -29.44 -21.43 -19.43
N MET A 199 -29.47 -20.48 -18.50
CA MET A 199 -30.67 -20.00 -17.83
C MET A 199 -31.65 -19.34 -18.80
N ALA A 200 -31.18 -18.46 -19.69
CA ALA A 200 -32.02 -17.81 -20.69
C ALA A 200 -32.64 -18.83 -21.66
N SER A 201 -31.86 -19.83 -22.06
CA SER A 201 -32.31 -20.92 -22.92
C SER A 201 -33.34 -21.81 -22.21
N ALA A 202 -33.12 -22.12 -20.93
CA ALA A 202 -34.08 -22.86 -20.12
C ALA A 202 -35.38 -22.06 -19.89
N ALA A 203 -35.29 -20.76 -19.67
CA ALA A 203 -36.43 -19.88 -19.44
C ALA A 203 -37.31 -19.75 -20.69
N THR A 204 -36.70 -19.53 -21.86
CA THR A 204 -37.44 -19.49 -23.14
C THR A 204 -38.11 -20.82 -23.47
N ALA A 205 -37.52 -21.94 -23.03
CA ALA A 205 -38.13 -23.28 -23.14
C ALA A 205 -39.16 -23.60 -22.04
N GLY A 206 -39.43 -22.69 -21.08
CA GLY A 206 -40.34 -22.94 -19.95
C GLY A 206 -39.81 -23.97 -18.94
N LYS A 207 -38.50 -24.23 -18.93
CA LYS A 207 -37.82 -25.25 -18.09
C LYS A 207 -36.92 -24.65 -17.02
N ALA A 208 -36.88 -23.33 -16.88
CA ALA A 208 -36.10 -22.68 -15.85
C ALA A 208 -36.63 -23.07 -14.45
N THR A 209 -35.75 -23.61 -13.63
CA THR A 209 -36.07 -24.02 -12.25
C THR A 209 -35.57 -22.97 -11.25
N GLY A 210 -36.23 -22.86 -10.09
CA GLY A 210 -35.76 -22.01 -9.00
C GLY A 210 -34.33 -22.36 -8.54
N GLN A 211 -33.94 -23.63 -8.62
CA GLN A 211 -32.59 -24.07 -8.30
C GLN A 211 -31.53 -23.49 -9.24
N GLN A 212 -31.82 -23.38 -10.54
CA GLN A 212 -30.92 -22.75 -11.51
C GLN A 212 -30.74 -21.26 -11.22
N LEU A 213 -31.81 -20.54 -10.84
CA LEU A 213 -31.73 -19.13 -10.43
C LEU A 213 -30.83 -18.94 -9.21
N VAL A 214 -30.98 -19.79 -8.19
CA VAL A 214 -30.12 -19.76 -6.99
C VAL A 214 -28.65 -20.04 -7.35
N GLN A 215 -28.39 -20.96 -8.28
CA GLN A 215 -27.02 -21.23 -8.74
C GLN A 215 -26.41 -20.04 -9.49
N LEU A 216 -27.17 -19.38 -10.36
CA LEU A 216 -26.73 -18.18 -11.07
C LEU A 216 -26.37 -17.07 -10.08
N ILE A 217 -27.22 -16.81 -9.08
CA ILE A 217 -26.95 -15.81 -8.03
C ILE A 217 -25.65 -16.14 -7.29
N LYS A 218 -25.43 -17.40 -6.90
CA LYS A 218 -24.18 -17.82 -6.25
C LYS A 218 -22.94 -17.58 -7.12
N ARG A 219 -23.04 -17.79 -8.44
CA ARG A 219 -21.93 -17.50 -9.36
C ARG A 219 -21.67 -16.00 -9.51
N ILE A 220 -22.73 -15.18 -9.56
CA ILE A 220 -22.60 -13.72 -9.58
C ILE A 220 -21.91 -13.24 -8.30
N ASP A 221 -22.33 -13.72 -7.13
CA ASP A 221 -21.71 -13.38 -5.84
C ASP A 221 -20.22 -13.76 -5.78
N ALA A 222 -19.89 -14.98 -6.22
CA ALA A 222 -18.51 -15.44 -6.34
C ALA A 222 -17.68 -14.56 -7.30
N GLY A 223 -18.27 -14.15 -8.42
CA GLY A 223 -17.63 -13.25 -9.39
C GLY A 223 -17.40 -11.84 -8.85
N LEU A 224 -18.36 -11.28 -8.10
CA LEU A 224 -18.21 -9.99 -7.43
C LEU A 224 -17.14 -10.03 -6.34
N SER A 225 -17.03 -11.15 -5.62
CA SER A 225 -16.04 -11.36 -4.56
C SER A 225 -14.58 -11.34 -5.05
N VAL A 226 -14.34 -11.46 -6.37
CA VAL A 226 -13.01 -11.31 -6.97
C VAL A 226 -12.46 -9.88 -6.84
N TYR A 227 -13.35 -8.88 -6.75
CA TYR A 227 -12.95 -7.48 -6.67
C TYR A 227 -12.64 -7.06 -5.24
N SER A 228 -11.36 -6.86 -4.95
CA SER A 228 -10.88 -6.26 -3.71
C SER A 228 -10.90 -4.73 -3.76
N LEU A 229 -10.75 -4.07 -2.61
CA LEU A 229 -10.53 -2.61 -2.56
C LEU A 229 -9.31 -2.18 -3.41
N ALA A 230 -8.27 -3.01 -3.48
CA ALA A 230 -7.10 -2.75 -4.32
C ALA A 230 -7.45 -2.82 -5.82
N SER A 231 -8.33 -3.74 -6.22
CA SER A 231 -8.87 -3.83 -7.58
C SER A 231 -9.65 -2.58 -7.96
N LEU A 232 -10.49 -2.06 -7.05
CA LEU A 232 -11.25 -0.82 -7.26
C LEU A 232 -10.33 0.41 -7.35
N ARG A 233 -9.25 0.44 -6.58
CA ARG A 233 -8.23 1.52 -6.64
C ARG A 233 -7.44 1.50 -7.94
N ALA A 234 -7.22 0.33 -8.53
CA ALA A 234 -6.51 0.18 -9.80
C ALA A 234 -7.33 0.67 -11.01
N MET A 235 -8.65 0.81 -10.88
CA MET A 235 -9.51 1.35 -11.94
C MET A 235 -9.25 2.85 -12.17
N THR A 236 -9.43 3.32 -13.40
CA THR A 236 -9.46 4.76 -13.68
C THR A 236 -10.73 5.40 -13.11
N PRO A 237 -10.78 6.74 -12.92
CA PRO A 237 -12.01 7.42 -12.50
C PRO A 237 -13.21 7.14 -13.40
N ALA A 238 -12.99 7.07 -14.73
CA ALA A 238 -14.03 6.73 -15.70
C ALA A 238 -14.53 5.29 -15.52
N GLN A 239 -13.62 4.32 -15.38
CA GLN A 239 -13.97 2.93 -15.13
C GLN A 239 -14.77 2.76 -13.83
N ARG A 240 -14.38 3.43 -12.75
CA ARG A 240 -15.14 3.41 -11.49
C ARG A 240 -16.54 4.00 -11.63
N LYS A 241 -16.69 5.08 -12.42
CA LYS A 241 -18.00 5.69 -12.68
C LYS A 241 -18.91 4.74 -13.44
N THR A 242 -18.39 4.10 -14.50
CA THR A 242 -19.13 3.09 -15.25
C THR A 242 -19.50 1.91 -14.36
N PHE A 243 -18.52 1.33 -13.65
CA PHE A 243 -18.75 0.21 -12.74
C PHE A 243 -19.82 0.50 -11.68
N ARG A 244 -19.79 1.70 -11.07
CA ARG A 244 -20.83 2.13 -10.13
C ARG A 244 -22.21 2.14 -10.76
N ARG A 245 -22.35 2.74 -11.95
CA ARG A 245 -23.63 2.82 -12.66
C ARG A 245 -24.19 1.42 -12.96
N GLU A 246 -23.36 0.53 -13.50
CA GLU A 246 -23.80 -0.84 -13.81
C GLU A 246 -24.23 -1.61 -12.54
N LEU A 247 -23.56 -1.39 -11.40
CA LEU A 247 -23.98 -1.96 -10.11
C LEU A 247 -25.30 -1.37 -9.59
N GLU A 248 -25.50 -0.06 -9.74
CA GLU A 248 -26.76 0.60 -9.37
C GLU A 248 -27.93 0.08 -10.22
N ASP A 249 -27.72 -0.07 -11.53
CA ASP A 249 -28.71 -0.63 -12.46
C ASP A 249 -29.03 -2.10 -12.12
N ALA A 250 -28.01 -2.91 -11.82
CA ALA A 250 -28.20 -4.30 -11.40
C ALA A 250 -28.95 -4.41 -10.07
N LYS A 251 -28.65 -3.53 -9.11
CA LYS A 251 -29.40 -3.44 -7.85
C LYS A 251 -30.87 -3.11 -8.10
N GLY A 252 -31.15 -2.10 -8.93
CA GLY A 252 -32.53 -1.71 -9.26
C GLY A 252 -33.34 -2.86 -9.85
N LYS A 253 -32.75 -3.64 -10.76
CA LYS A 253 -33.37 -4.85 -11.31
C LYS A 253 -33.60 -5.93 -10.26
N THR A 254 -32.65 -6.12 -9.35
CA THR A 254 -32.77 -7.09 -8.26
C THR A 254 -33.90 -6.71 -7.30
N ASP A 255 -33.99 -5.45 -6.92
CA ASP A 255 -35.03 -4.93 -6.03
C ASP A 255 -36.44 -5.08 -6.67
N GLN A 256 -36.55 -4.86 -8.00
CA GLN A 256 -37.78 -5.12 -8.76
C GLN A 256 -38.18 -6.59 -8.72
N LEU A 257 -37.25 -7.51 -9.01
CA LEU A 257 -37.52 -8.96 -8.98
C LEU A 257 -37.93 -9.45 -7.58
N LEU A 258 -37.30 -8.92 -6.52
CA LEU A 258 -37.69 -9.24 -5.15
C LEU A 258 -39.13 -8.76 -4.85
N THR A 259 -39.47 -7.56 -5.29
CA THR A 259 -40.84 -7.01 -5.12
C THR A 259 -41.88 -7.86 -5.86
N GLU A 260 -41.57 -8.31 -7.08
CA GLU A 260 -42.44 -9.22 -7.82
C GLU A 260 -42.56 -10.57 -7.13
N LEU A 261 -41.47 -11.14 -6.62
CA LEU A 261 -41.47 -12.40 -5.90
C LEU A 261 -42.32 -12.33 -4.63
N ASP A 262 -42.18 -11.26 -3.84
CA ASP A 262 -42.96 -11.01 -2.63
C ASP A 262 -44.46 -10.84 -2.92
N SER A 263 -44.84 -10.49 -4.16
CA SER A 263 -46.24 -10.38 -4.58
C SER A 263 -46.89 -11.70 -5.00
N LEU A 264 -46.10 -12.76 -5.14
CA LEU A 264 -46.58 -14.10 -5.51
C LEU A 264 -47.02 -14.94 -4.30
N ASP A 265 -46.73 -14.48 -3.09
CA ASP A 265 -47.16 -15.06 -1.81
C ASP A 265 -48.44 -14.38 -1.27
#